data_AF-A0A3P6TIC6-F1
#
_entry.id   AF-A0A3P6TIC6-F1
#
_cell.length_a   1.000
_cell.length_b   1.000
_cell.length_c   1.000
_cell.angle_alpha   90.00
_cell.angle_beta   90.00
_cell.angle_gamma   90.00
#
_symmetry.space_group_name_H-M   'P 1'
#
loop_
_entity.id
_entity.type
_entity.pdbx_description
1 polymer ?
#
loop_
_entity_poly.entity_id
_entity_poly.type
_entity_poly.pdbx_seq_one_letter_code
_entity_poly.pdbx_strand_id
1 'polypeptide(L)'
;MKRGATKSAEYSGRSIAVDFVTLIVTIISKLDTAHRLTIHDAQMNYYGTRLATCSSDNLIKIFELKPSGQTYPSAELNGHTGPVWQVSWAHPKFDNVLASCSYDRRVIIWKEISGKWQKIYEWNHHDASVNSISWAPYQFGLTLACASTDTSISILSFSKAKIWTHQLIIQAHEQGCNAVSWAPPVYSTSLVHSDGHVIRKRMASGGNDNFVKIWREKNDELWELEIALEGHIDWVRDVAWAPVAAHNVNTIASCGQDRKAIIWRCSNVDQRQWSAQELAVFDDILWHVSWSLCATVLAVSGSDNERMCGKFDEEDIIGTQQLKSSTQKSIRSKILEQLPLLDDCINDILPKKDSFKLIKCKEHVELIADCDGNVLFIKPRDVPYFPTLRLLHQYPFILPHEKVDRGAIKFVLNGSQIMCRGLTSPGATLNVDVPENSIVALMAEGKKHALAIGLTKMSAEEILTVNKGIGIENLHHLNDGLWKVQTVL
;
A
#
# COMPACT_ATOMS: atom_id res chain seq x y z
N MET A 1 57.63 -5.56 32.80
CA MET A 1 57.86 -5.09 31.41
C MET A 1 57.73 -6.31 30.49
N LYS A 2 56.97 -6.41 29.41
CA LYS A 2 56.05 -5.58 28.60
C LYS A 2 55.00 -6.57 28.06
N ARG A 3 53.69 -6.33 28.22
CA ARG A 3 52.75 -5.83 27.18
C ARG A 3 52.88 -6.47 25.79
N GLY A 4 51.79 -7.10 25.35
CA GLY A 4 51.48 -7.45 23.97
C GLY A 4 50.02 -7.92 23.87
N ALA A 5 49.08 -6.97 23.99
CA ALA A 5 47.65 -7.23 23.80
C ALA A 5 47.31 -7.11 22.30
N THR A 6 46.85 -8.20 21.70
CA THR A 6 46.20 -8.22 20.38
C THR A 6 44.76 -7.74 20.53
N LYS A 7 44.45 -6.57 19.96
CA LYS A 7 43.08 -6.08 19.82
C LYS A 7 42.39 -6.83 18.67
N SER A 8 41.37 -7.63 19.00
CA SER A 8 40.29 -7.97 18.08
C SER A 8 39.47 -6.71 17.82
N ALA A 9 39.35 -6.30 16.57
CA ALA A 9 38.41 -5.27 16.16
C ALA A 9 37.03 -5.92 16.03
N GLU A 10 36.26 -5.91 17.12
CA GLU A 10 34.82 -6.12 17.05
C GLU A 10 34.21 -4.93 16.28
N TYR A 11 33.79 -5.18 15.03
CA TYR A 11 32.87 -4.29 14.34
C TYR A 11 31.53 -4.40 15.06
N SER A 12 31.30 -3.48 16.00
CA SER A 12 29.99 -3.27 16.62
C SER A 12 28.97 -2.94 15.52
N GLY A 13 28.19 -3.95 15.14
CA GLY A 13 26.99 -3.78 14.34
C GLY A 13 26.02 -2.92 15.12
N ARG A 14 26.03 -1.61 14.87
CA ARG A 14 24.93 -0.74 15.28
C ARG A 14 23.69 -1.21 14.52
N SER A 15 22.82 -1.96 15.20
CA SER A 15 21.44 -2.13 14.77
C SER A 15 20.82 -0.74 14.69
N ILE A 16 20.64 -0.24 13.47
CA ILE A 16 19.85 0.98 13.25
C ILE A 16 18.41 0.52 13.43
N ALA A 17 17.76 0.99 14.50
CA ALA A 17 16.33 0.81 14.68
C ALA A 17 15.64 1.40 13.45
N VAL A 18 14.91 0.56 12.71
CA VAL A 18 13.99 1.03 11.69
C VAL A 18 12.70 1.39 12.44
N ASP A 19 12.58 2.65 12.82
CA ASP A 19 11.35 3.14 13.40
C ASP A 19 10.29 3.26 12.29
N PHE A 20 9.20 2.50 12.43
CA PHE A 20 7.99 2.71 11.66
C PHE A 20 7.39 4.05 12.10
N VAL A 21 7.75 5.12 11.41
CA VAL A 21 7.16 6.43 11.64
C VAL A 21 5.88 6.50 10.82
N THR A 22 4.72 6.52 11.48
CA THR A 22 3.47 6.93 10.86
C THR A 22 3.60 8.41 10.49
N LEU A 23 3.94 8.69 9.23
CA LEU A 23 3.98 10.06 8.73
C LEU A 23 2.54 10.60 8.69
N ILE A 24 2.35 11.83 9.18
CA ILE A 24 1.08 12.53 9.01
C ILE A 24 0.97 12.93 7.54
N VAL A 25 0.25 12.12 6.77
CA VAL A 25 -0.06 12.42 5.37
C VAL A 25 -1.22 13.41 5.34
N THR A 26 -1.02 14.54 4.66
CA THR A 26 -2.10 15.50 4.41
C THR A 26 -2.59 15.31 2.99
N ILE A 27 -3.90 15.14 2.81
CA ILE A 27 -4.51 15.08 1.47
C ILE A 27 -4.46 16.49 0.87
N ILE A 28 -3.62 16.67 -0.14
CA ILE A 28 -3.46 17.95 -0.85
C ILE A 28 -4.55 18.13 -1.91
N SER A 29 -4.90 17.05 -2.62
CA SER A 29 -5.93 17.06 -3.67
C SER A 29 -6.55 15.66 -3.81
N LYS A 30 -7.80 15.61 -4.28
CA LYS A 30 -8.48 14.38 -4.69
C LYS A 30 -8.81 14.50 -6.18
N LEU A 31 -8.54 13.44 -6.92
CA LEU A 31 -8.78 13.35 -8.35
C LEU A 31 -9.72 12.17 -8.60
N ASP A 32 -10.80 12.41 -9.34
CA ASP A 32 -11.54 11.34 -9.99
C ASP A 32 -10.85 10.99 -11.31
N THR A 33 -10.38 9.76 -11.42
CA THR A 33 -9.63 9.29 -12.59
C THR A 33 -10.56 8.85 -13.74
N ALA A 34 -11.86 8.69 -13.46
CA ALA A 34 -12.87 8.17 -14.38
C ALA A 34 -12.49 6.84 -15.05
N HIS A 35 -11.55 6.07 -14.48
CA HIS A 35 -11.28 4.70 -14.92
C HIS A 35 -12.47 3.81 -14.58
N ARG A 36 -12.76 2.84 -15.45
CA ARG A 36 -13.92 1.96 -15.26
C ARG A 36 -13.60 0.74 -14.41
N LEU A 37 -12.32 0.43 -14.27
CA LEU A 37 -11.81 -0.73 -13.56
C LEU A 37 -10.63 -0.31 -12.67
N THR A 38 -10.11 -1.26 -11.89
CA THR A 38 -9.00 -1.06 -10.95
C THR A 38 -7.80 -0.38 -11.61
N ILE A 39 -7.24 0.60 -10.90
CA ILE A 39 -6.00 1.29 -11.27
C ILE A 39 -4.85 0.47 -10.70
N HIS A 40 -3.84 0.16 -11.52
CA HIS A 40 -2.69 -0.65 -11.10
C HIS A 40 -1.49 0.21 -10.73
N ASP A 41 -1.27 1.32 -11.45
CA ASP A 41 -0.17 2.22 -11.19
C ASP A 41 -0.55 3.67 -11.50
N ALA A 42 0.10 4.58 -10.80
CA ALA A 42 -0.06 6.01 -10.93
C ALA A 42 1.27 6.72 -10.65
N GLN A 43 1.84 7.37 -11.67
CA GLN A 43 3.14 8.03 -11.56
C GLN A 43 3.07 9.51 -11.95
N MET A 44 3.61 10.37 -11.09
CA MET A 44 3.81 11.78 -11.41
C MET A 44 5.00 11.95 -12.35
N ASN A 45 4.93 12.94 -13.25
CA ASN A 45 6.08 13.34 -14.04
C ASN A 45 7.16 14.00 -13.16
N TYR A 46 8.35 14.22 -13.72
CA TYR A 46 9.50 14.75 -13.00
C TYR A 46 9.24 16.07 -12.24
N TYR A 47 8.41 16.95 -12.79
CA TYR A 47 8.08 18.26 -12.19
C TYR A 47 6.86 18.24 -11.27
N GLY A 48 6.17 17.10 -11.16
CA GLY A 48 4.93 16.96 -10.40
C GLY A 48 3.73 17.75 -10.96
N THR A 49 3.79 18.14 -12.23
CA THR A 49 2.74 18.91 -12.93
C THR A 49 1.75 18.02 -13.65
N ARG A 50 2.10 16.75 -13.89
CA ARG A 50 1.22 15.78 -14.54
C ARG A 50 1.24 14.44 -13.81
N LEU A 51 0.10 13.76 -13.83
CA LEU A 51 -0.07 12.41 -13.31
C LEU A 51 -0.48 11.49 -14.47
N ALA A 52 0.22 10.38 -14.64
CA ALA A 52 -0.22 9.28 -15.50
C ALA A 52 -0.84 8.20 -14.62
N THR A 53 -1.98 7.65 -15.03
CA THR A 53 -2.62 6.49 -14.38
C THR A 53 -2.88 5.41 -15.41
N CYS A 54 -2.82 4.15 -15.00
CA CYS A 54 -3.15 3.02 -15.86
C CYS A 54 -4.02 1.98 -15.13
N SER A 55 -4.86 1.29 -15.89
CA SER A 55 -5.95 0.49 -15.33
C SER A 55 -6.19 -0.82 -16.09
N SER A 56 -6.93 -1.73 -15.44
CA SER A 56 -7.55 -2.90 -16.06
C SER A 56 -8.49 -2.58 -17.23
N ASP A 57 -8.91 -1.31 -17.40
CA ASP A 57 -9.73 -0.89 -18.54
C ASP A 57 -8.95 -0.70 -19.86
N ASN A 58 -7.68 -1.09 -19.87
CA ASN A 58 -6.72 -1.01 -20.99
C ASN A 58 -6.28 0.41 -21.35
N LEU A 59 -6.71 1.42 -20.59
CA LEU A 59 -6.43 2.82 -20.86
C LEU A 59 -5.33 3.36 -19.96
N ILE A 60 -4.60 4.32 -20.51
CA ILE A 60 -3.72 5.21 -19.74
C ILE A 60 -4.30 6.61 -19.83
N LYS A 61 -4.42 7.29 -18.70
CA LYS A 61 -4.93 8.66 -18.64
C LYS A 61 -3.87 9.60 -18.10
N ILE A 62 -3.74 10.76 -18.72
CA ILE A 62 -2.81 11.81 -18.33
C ILE A 62 -3.61 12.98 -17.77
N PHE A 63 -3.33 13.36 -16.53
CA PHE A 63 -3.96 14.49 -15.84
C PHE A 63 -2.95 15.61 -15.70
N GLU A 64 -3.40 16.84 -15.97
CA GLU A 64 -2.63 18.03 -15.64
C GLU A 64 -3.04 18.52 -14.25
N LEU A 65 -2.07 18.60 -13.34
CA LEU A 65 -2.27 18.99 -11.95
C LEU A 65 -2.12 20.51 -11.82
N LYS A 66 -3.25 21.21 -11.72
CA LYS A 66 -3.27 22.67 -11.52
C LYS A 66 -3.34 23.00 -10.03
N PRO A 67 -2.67 24.08 -9.57
CA PRO A 67 -2.72 24.52 -8.18
C PRO A 67 -4.14 24.83 -7.67
N SER A 68 -5.09 25.12 -8.58
CA SER A 68 -6.49 25.38 -8.26
C SER A 68 -7.29 24.12 -7.90
N GLY A 69 -6.71 22.93 -7.97
CA GLY A 69 -7.36 21.65 -7.62
C GLY A 69 -8.29 21.08 -8.70
N GLN A 70 -8.64 21.86 -9.73
CA GLN A 70 -9.34 21.33 -10.91
C GLN A 70 -8.39 20.46 -11.73
N THR A 71 -8.75 19.20 -11.89
CA THR A 71 -7.98 18.22 -12.62
C THR A 71 -8.92 17.47 -13.57
N TYR A 72 -8.63 17.56 -14.86
CA TYR A 72 -9.35 16.84 -15.91
C TYR A 72 -8.34 16.00 -16.68
N PRO A 73 -8.75 14.86 -17.26
CA PRO A 73 -7.87 14.11 -18.14
C PRO A 73 -7.52 14.99 -19.35
N SER A 74 -6.24 15.34 -19.46
CA SER A 74 -5.68 16.10 -20.58
C SER A 74 -5.48 15.20 -21.81
N ALA A 75 -5.32 13.90 -21.60
CA ALA A 75 -5.20 12.93 -22.68
C ALA A 75 -5.62 11.53 -22.22
N GLU A 76 -6.13 10.75 -23.16
CA GLU A 76 -6.37 9.32 -23.03
C GLU A 76 -5.54 8.60 -24.09
N LEU A 77 -4.72 7.65 -23.66
CA LEU A 77 -3.86 6.86 -24.53
C LEU A 77 -4.46 5.48 -24.68
N ASN A 78 -4.84 5.17 -25.92
CA ASN A 78 -5.43 3.89 -26.29
C ASN A 78 -4.48 3.16 -27.25
N GLY A 79 -4.19 1.90 -26.96
CA GLY A 79 -3.29 1.07 -27.76
C GLY A 79 -3.06 -0.32 -27.21
N HIS A 80 -3.28 -0.52 -25.90
CA HIS A 80 -3.23 -1.83 -25.28
C HIS A 80 -4.55 -2.59 -25.45
N THR A 81 -4.46 -3.92 -25.54
CA THR A 81 -5.62 -4.82 -25.65
C THR A 81 -5.89 -5.62 -24.37
N GLY A 82 -5.19 -5.30 -23.28
CA GLY A 82 -5.36 -5.90 -21.97
C GLY A 82 -4.98 -4.94 -20.84
N PRO A 83 -5.15 -5.36 -19.57
CA PRO A 83 -4.83 -4.55 -18.40
C PRO A 83 -3.42 -3.95 -18.48
N VAL A 84 -3.31 -2.65 -18.19
CA VAL A 84 -2.02 -1.96 -18.18
C VAL A 84 -1.49 -1.95 -16.75
N TRP A 85 -0.33 -2.56 -16.53
CA TRP A 85 0.20 -2.83 -15.19
C TRP A 85 0.99 -1.68 -14.61
N GLN A 86 1.86 -1.07 -15.42
CA GLN A 86 2.75 -0.01 -14.96
C GLN A 86 2.94 1.07 -16.02
N VAL A 87 3.15 2.31 -15.56
CA VAL A 87 3.54 3.45 -16.38
C VAL A 87 4.83 4.07 -15.87
N SER A 88 5.67 4.55 -16.78
CA SER A 88 6.94 5.17 -16.40
C SER A 88 7.25 6.40 -17.23
N TRP A 89 7.45 7.55 -16.58
CA TRP A 89 7.87 8.79 -17.22
C TRP A 89 9.37 8.77 -17.51
N ALA A 90 9.74 9.11 -18.74
CA ALA A 90 11.14 9.34 -19.06
C ALA A 90 11.62 10.68 -18.46
N HIS A 91 12.93 10.83 -18.33
CA HIS A 91 13.52 12.09 -17.88
C HIS A 91 13.19 13.23 -18.87
N PRO A 92 12.86 14.46 -18.39
CA PRO A 92 12.41 15.57 -19.23
C PRO A 92 13.44 16.04 -20.28
N LYS A 93 14.70 15.61 -20.16
CA LYS A 93 15.75 15.78 -21.19
C LYS A 93 15.34 15.18 -22.54
N PHE A 94 14.46 14.18 -22.55
CA PHE A 94 13.98 13.51 -23.75
C PHE A 94 12.57 13.96 -24.18
N ASP A 95 12.15 15.14 -23.71
CA ASP A 95 10.80 15.69 -23.84
C ASP A 95 9.76 14.90 -23.00
N ASN A 96 8.48 15.09 -23.31
CA ASN A 96 7.37 14.40 -22.66
C ASN A 96 7.20 13.00 -23.26
N VAL A 97 7.96 12.05 -22.73
CA VAL A 97 7.91 10.63 -23.10
C VAL A 97 7.40 9.80 -21.93
N LEU A 98 6.48 8.87 -22.22
CA LEU A 98 5.91 7.93 -21.26
C LEU A 98 6.01 6.52 -21.83
N ALA A 99 6.34 5.53 -21.00
CA ALA A 99 6.24 4.12 -21.35
C ALA A 99 5.09 3.46 -20.57
N SER A 100 4.48 2.43 -21.16
CA SER A 100 3.49 1.58 -20.52
C SER A 100 3.72 0.11 -20.86
N CYS A 101 3.41 -0.78 -19.91
CA CYS A 101 3.45 -2.23 -20.11
C CYS A 101 2.15 -2.89 -19.69
N SER A 102 1.83 -4.03 -20.30
CA SER A 102 0.51 -4.64 -20.18
C SER A 102 0.55 -6.17 -20.22
N TYR A 103 -0.55 -6.76 -19.74
CA TYR A 103 -0.89 -8.17 -19.91
C TYR A 103 -0.93 -8.61 -21.39
N ASP A 104 -1.16 -7.67 -22.32
CA ASP A 104 -1.19 -7.93 -23.76
C ASP A 104 0.18 -8.24 -24.39
N ARG A 105 1.24 -8.36 -23.56
CA ARG A 105 2.62 -8.68 -23.93
C ARG A 105 3.36 -7.55 -24.64
N ARG A 106 2.78 -6.35 -24.66
CA ARG A 106 3.35 -5.19 -25.34
C ARG A 106 3.90 -4.19 -24.36
N VAL A 107 4.95 -3.51 -24.81
CA VAL A 107 5.45 -2.27 -24.23
C VAL A 107 5.24 -1.17 -25.26
N ILE A 108 4.56 -0.10 -24.88
CA ILE A 108 4.29 1.03 -25.76
C ILE A 108 5.00 2.27 -25.23
N ILE A 109 5.67 2.99 -26.12
CA ILE A 109 6.32 4.26 -25.82
C ILE A 109 5.55 5.37 -26.51
N TRP A 110 5.09 6.30 -25.70
CA TRP A 110 4.26 7.44 -26.06
C TRP A 110 5.09 8.71 -26.00
N LYS A 111 4.86 9.63 -26.93
CA LYS A 111 5.45 10.96 -26.91
C LYS A 111 4.41 12.01 -27.22
N GLU A 112 4.45 13.11 -26.48
CA GLU A 112 3.66 14.29 -26.81
C GLU A 112 4.41 15.13 -27.85
N ILE A 113 3.78 15.34 -29.00
CA ILE A 113 4.31 16.17 -30.09
C ILE A 113 3.26 17.23 -30.40
N SER A 114 3.62 18.50 -30.20
CA SER A 114 2.71 19.65 -30.40
C SER A 114 1.38 19.51 -29.64
N GLY A 115 1.43 19.09 -28.37
CA GLY A 115 0.26 18.92 -27.51
C GLY A 115 -0.60 17.68 -27.80
N LYS A 116 -0.19 16.82 -28.74
CA LYS A 116 -0.87 15.55 -29.04
C LYS A 116 0.00 14.37 -28.68
N TRP A 117 -0.56 13.44 -27.93
CA TRP A 117 0.08 12.18 -27.59
C TRP A 117 0.01 11.20 -28.75
N GLN A 118 1.15 10.59 -29.08
CA GLN A 118 1.28 9.62 -30.16
C GLN A 118 2.15 8.45 -29.70
N LYS A 119 1.83 7.26 -30.19
CA LYS A 119 2.69 6.09 -30.06
C LYS A 119 3.89 6.25 -30.99
N ILE A 120 5.10 6.31 -30.42
CA ILE A 120 6.35 6.44 -31.17
C ILE A 120 7.11 5.12 -31.31
N TYR A 121 6.81 4.15 -30.47
CA TYR A 121 7.41 2.81 -30.53
C TYR A 121 6.51 1.78 -29.85
N GLU A 122 6.55 0.55 -30.36
CA GLU A 122 5.86 -0.61 -29.81
C GLU A 122 6.83 -1.80 -29.82
N TRP A 123 6.95 -2.46 -28.68
CA TRP A 123 7.70 -3.70 -28.54
C TRP A 123 6.74 -4.83 -28.16
N ASN A 124 6.72 -5.89 -28.95
CA ASN A 124 5.74 -6.98 -28.87
C ASN A 124 6.36 -8.38 -29.03
N HIS A 125 7.63 -8.54 -28.63
CA HIS A 125 8.36 -9.80 -28.74
C HIS A 125 8.37 -10.63 -27.45
N HIS A 126 7.71 -10.15 -26.38
CA HIS A 126 7.50 -10.97 -25.19
C HIS A 126 6.40 -12.00 -25.44
N ASP A 127 6.59 -13.21 -24.91
CA ASP A 127 5.65 -14.31 -25.08
C ASP A 127 4.54 -14.33 -24.00
N ALA A 128 4.69 -13.50 -22.97
CA ALA A 128 3.75 -13.37 -21.86
C ALA A 128 3.63 -11.92 -21.37
N SER A 129 2.81 -11.71 -20.33
CA SER A 129 2.56 -10.41 -19.69
C SER A 129 3.85 -9.67 -19.35
N VAL A 130 3.89 -8.37 -19.60
CA VAL A 130 5.01 -7.50 -19.17
C VAL A 130 4.58 -6.76 -17.90
N ASN A 131 5.14 -7.16 -16.76
CA ASN A 131 4.63 -6.79 -15.44
C ASN A 131 5.22 -5.48 -14.92
N SER A 132 6.46 -5.16 -15.31
CA SER A 132 7.13 -3.96 -14.82
C SER A 132 8.04 -3.33 -15.87
N ILE A 133 8.14 -2.00 -15.81
CA ILE A 133 9.02 -1.19 -16.65
C ILE A 133 9.73 -0.12 -15.83
N SER A 134 10.98 0.18 -16.21
CA SER A 134 11.77 1.22 -15.54
C SER A 134 12.68 1.93 -16.54
N TRP A 135 12.59 3.26 -16.59
CA TRP A 135 13.53 4.08 -17.35
C TRP A 135 14.88 4.15 -16.65
N ALA A 136 15.94 3.98 -17.41
CA ALA A 136 17.30 4.15 -16.96
C ALA A 136 17.57 5.62 -16.55
N PRO A 137 18.54 5.86 -15.66
CA PRO A 137 19.09 7.19 -15.44
C PRO A 137 19.43 7.88 -16.76
N TYR A 138 19.07 9.16 -16.92
CA TYR A 138 19.18 9.89 -18.18
C TYR A 138 20.62 9.97 -18.74
N GLN A 139 21.62 9.73 -17.89
CA GLN A 139 23.03 9.63 -18.27
C GLN A 139 23.31 8.43 -19.17
N PHE A 140 22.50 7.37 -19.08
CA PHE A 140 22.66 6.15 -19.87
C PHE A 140 22.00 6.28 -21.26
N GLY A 141 21.29 7.38 -21.50
CA GLY A 141 20.47 7.58 -22.69
C GLY A 141 18.99 7.34 -22.41
N LEU A 142 18.19 7.30 -23.47
CA LEU A 142 16.77 6.95 -23.39
C LEU A 142 16.65 5.43 -23.50
N THR A 143 16.82 4.76 -22.35
CA THR A 143 16.86 3.30 -22.24
C THR A 143 15.80 2.83 -21.24
N LEU A 144 15.00 1.84 -21.61
CA LEU A 144 13.93 1.27 -20.81
C LEU A 144 14.22 -0.21 -20.54
N ALA A 145 14.10 -0.66 -19.29
CA ALA A 145 14.09 -2.08 -18.96
C ALA A 145 12.64 -2.55 -18.76
N CYS A 146 12.32 -3.76 -19.23
CA CYS A 146 10.98 -4.34 -19.14
C CYS A 146 11.08 -5.79 -18.63
N ALA A 147 10.35 -6.11 -17.56
CA ALA A 147 10.29 -7.44 -16.95
C ALA A 147 9.01 -8.18 -17.36
N SER A 148 9.14 -9.43 -17.81
CA SER A 148 8.01 -10.24 -18.25
C SER A 148 7.89 -11.58 -17.52
N THR A 149 6.66 -12.08 -17.42
CA THR A 149 6.35 -13.44 -16.96
C THR A 149 6.97 -14.50 -17.87
N ASP A 150 7.39 -14.17 -19.10
CA ASP A 150 8.03 -15.10 -20.04
C ASP A 150 9.47 -15.48 -19.66
N THR A 151 9.89 -15.18 -18.43
CA THR A 151 11.24 -15.39 -17.86
C THR A 151 12.31 -14.41 -18.32
N SER A 152 12.00 -13.46 -19.20
CA SER A 152 12.98 -12.55 -19.79
C SER A 152 12.90 -11.11 -19.28
N ILE A 153 14.01 -10.38 -19.44
CA ILE A 153 14.07 -8.93 -19.30
C ILE A 153 14.53 -8.34 -20.63
N SER A 154 13.76 -7.43 -21.22
CA SER A 154 14.18 -6.69 -22.40
C SER A 154 14.72 -5.31 -22.04
N ILE A 155 15.78 -4.88 -22.71
CA ILE A 155 16.35 -3.53 -22.60
C ILE A 155 16.17 -2.85 -23.96
N LEU A 156 15.34 -1.80 -24.00
CA LEU A 156 15.01 -1.03 -25.20
C LEU A 156 15.76 0.29 -25.16
N SER A 157 16.63 0.56 -26.12
CA SER A 157 17.45 1.79 -26.15
C SER A 157 17.20 2.61 -27.41
N PHE A 158 16.94 3.90 -27.26
CA PHE A 158 16.88 4.82 -28.38
C PHE A 158 18.28 5.32 -28.73
N SER A 159 18.82 4.82 -29.84
CA SER A 159 20.17 5.14 -30.30
C SER A 159 20.30 6.58 -30.80
N LYS A 160 21.55 7.08 -30.89
CA LYS A 160 21.86 8.38 -31.50
C LYS A 160 21.42 8.47 -32.97
N ALA A 161 21.32 7.34 -33.66
CA ALA A 161 20.80 7.23 -35.03
C ALA A 161 19.28 7.38 -35.12
N LYS A 162 18.60 7.70 -34.00
CA LYS A 162 17.14 7.83 -33.89
C LYS A 162 16.37 6.53 -34.19
N ILE A 163 17.00 5.39 -33.91
CA ILE A 163 16.41 4.06 -34.07
C ILE A 163 16.38 3.37 -32.71
N TRP A 164 15.30 2.66 -32.43
CA TRP A 164 15.19 1.79 -31.27
C TRP A 164 15.97 0.50 -31.51
N THR A 165 16.88 0.18 -30.60
CA THR A 165 17.57 -1.10 -30.50
C THR A 165 17.08 -1.83 -29.27
N HIS A 166 17.26 -3.14 -29.24
CA HIS A 166 16.87 -3.96 -28.10
C HIS A 166 17.94 -5.00 -27.76
N GLN A 167 17.95 -5.38 -26.50
CA GLN A 167 18.69 -6.53 -25.98
C GLN A 167 17.76 -7.35 -25.11
N LEU A 168 18.02 -8.65 -25.02
CA LEU A 168 17.20 -9.57 -24.26
C LEU A 168 18.07 -10.38 -23.30
N ILE A 169 17.72 -10.34 -22.02
CA ILE A 169 18.21 -11.27 -21.02
C ILE A 169 17.20 -12.41 -20.95
N ILE A 170 17.54 -13.52 -21.58
CA ILE A 170 16.71 -14.73 -21.63
C ILE A 170 16.90 -15.50 -20.32
N GLN A 171 15.83 -16.10 -19.80
CA GLN A 171 15.87 -16.87 -18.54
C GLN A 171 16.46 -16.06 -17.37
N ALA A 172 16.11 -14.77 -17.30
CA ALA A 172 16.45 -13.92 -16.17
C ALA A 172 15.94 -14.50 -14.85
N HIS A 173 14.69 -14.96 -14.83
CA HIS A 173 14.06 -15.63 -13.69
C HIS A 173 13.32 -16.90 -14.12
N GLU A 174 13.52 -18.03 -13.45
CA GLU A 174 13.07 -19.35 -13.93
C GLU A 174 11.55 -19.48 -14.05
N GLN A 175 10.79 -18.76 -13.22
CA GLN A 175 9.32 -18.84 -13.16
C GLN A 175 8.62 -17.54 -13.56
N GLY A 176 9.36 -16.58 -14.14
CA GLY A 176 8.84 -15.27 -14.56
C GLY A 176 9.39 -14.11 -13.74
N CYS A 177 9.50 -12.95 -14.38
CA CYS A 177 10.01 -11.71 -13.79
C CYS A 177 8.84 -10.76 -13.49
N ASN A 178 8.78 -10.26 -12.26
CA ASN A 178 7.70 -9.38 -11.81
C ASN A 178 8.11 -7.91 -11.80
N ALA A 179 9.36 -7.62 -11.44
CA ALA A 179 9.81 -6.25 -11.20
C ALA A 179 11.22 -6.00 -11.72
N VAL A 180 11.49 -4.76 -12.12
CA VAL A 180 12.81 -4.29 -12.53
C VAL A 180 13.07 -2.86 -12.06
N SER A 181 14.28 -2.58 -11.59
CA SER A 181 14.68 -1.26 -11.12
C SER A 181 16.14 -0.96 -11.44
N TRP A 182 16.40 0.20 -12.02
CA TRP A 182 17.75 0.63 -12.38
C TRP A 182 18.56 1.08 -11.17
N ALA A 183 19.85 0.72 -11.14
CA ALA A 183 20.79 1.31 -10.21
C ALA A 183 21.06 2.79 -10.55
N PRO A 184 21.33 3.64 -9.55
CA PRO A 184 21.74 5.01 -9.80
C PRO A 184 23.09 5.06 -10.54
N PRO A 185 23.36 6.15 -11.29
CA PRO A 185 24.60 6.29 -12.03
C PRO A 185 25.79 6.43 -11.07
N VAL A 186 26.76 5.52 -11.16
CA VAL A 186 28.02 5.60 -10.42
C VAL A 186 29.12 6.07 -11.37
N TYR A 187 29.70 7.24 -11.09
CA TYR A 187 30.85 7.73 -11.82
C TYR A 187 32.12 7.15 -11.20
N SER A 188 32.83 6.30 -11.92
CA SER A 188 34.19 5.92 -11.52
C SER A 188 35.12 7.09 -11.85
N THR A 189 35.68 7.76 -10.84
CA THR A 189 36.76 8.73 -11.02
C THR A 189 38.10 7.96 -11.01
N SER A 190 38.59 7.57 -12.18
CA SER A 190 39.97 7.08 -12.28
C SER A 190 40.91 8.29 -12.37
N LEU A 191 41.80 8.46 -11.40
CA LEU A 191 42.86 9.49 -11.43
C LEU A 191 43.99 9.16 -12.45
N VAL A 192 43.95 7.97 -13.04
CA VAL A 192 45.08 7.40 -13.81
C VAL A 192 44.82 7.36 -15.32
N HIS A 193 43.57 7.52 -15.77
CA HIS A 193 43.22 7.51 -17.18
C HIS A 193 42.39 8.74 -17.56
N SER A 194 42.90 9.53 -18.50
CA SER A 194 42.23 10.69 -19.11
C SER A 194 41.07 10.32 -20.04
N ASP A 195 40.79 9.03 -20.23
CA ASP A 195 39.74 8.51 -21.10
C ASP A 195 38.41 8.31 -20.35
N GLY A 196 37.74 9.43 -20.09
CA GLY A 196 36.29 9.48 -19.87
C GLY A 196 35.71 8.78 -18.62
N HIS A 197 34.50 9.16 -18.26
CA HIS A 197 33.74 8.47 -17.21
C HIS A 197 33.26 7.10 -17.74
N VAL A 198 33.81 6.00 -17.22
CA VAL A 198 33.22 4.66 -17.46
C VAL A 198 31.98 4.53 -16.59
N ILE A 199 30.82 4.62 -17.23
CA ILE A 199 29.53 4.44 -16.59
C ILE A 199 29.18 2.95 -16.65
N ARG A 200 29.19 2.26 -15.49
CA ARG A 200 28.72 0.88 -15.41
C ARG A 200 27.22 0.85 -15.16
N LYS A 201 26.45 0.30 -16.11
CA LYS A 201 25.01 0.13 -15.96
C LYS A 201 24.70 -1.12 -15.15
N ARG A 202 23.80 -0.98 -14.17
CA ARG A 202 23.30 -2.05 -13.33
C ARG A 202 21.79 -1.92 -13.15
N MET A 203 21.15 -3.05 -12.91
CA MET A 203 19.74 -3.11 -12.56
C MET A 203 19.47 -4.29 -11.64
N ALA A 204 18.44 -4.18 -10.82
CA ALA A 204 17.91 -5.26 -10.00
C ALA A 204 16.58 -5.74 -10.59
N SER A 205 16.31 -7.03 -10.45
CA SER A 205 15.04 -7.64 -10.82
C SER A 205 14.56 -8.60 -9.74
N GLY A 206 13.24 -8.72 -9.60
CA GLY A 206 12.57 -9.68 -8.73
C GLY A 206 11.65 -10.58 -9.53
N GLY A 207 11.58 -11.86 -9.16
CA GLY A 207 10.79 -12.85 -9.89
C GLY A 207 10.11 -13.90 -9.01
N ASN A 208 9.40 -14.80 -9.68
CA ASN A 208 8.67 -15.92 -9.09
C ASN A 208 9.59 -17.07 -8.62
N ASP A 209 10.89 -16.97 -8.88
CA ASP A 209 11.92 -17.89 -8.38
C ASP A 209 12.45 -17.49 -6.99
N ASN A 210 11.78 -16.53 -6.32
CA ASN A 210 12.08 -16.01 -4.99
C ASN A 210 13.41 -15.23 -4.88
N PHE A 211 14.11 -15.02 -5.99
CA PHE A 211 15.37 -14.30 -6.00
C PHE A 211 15.19 -12.83 -6.33
N VAL A 212 16.04 -12.00 -5.71
CA VAL A 212 16.38 -10.67 -6.25
C VAL A 212 17.71 -10.82 -7.00
N LYS A 213 17.71 -10.59 -8.32
CA LYS A 213 18.91 -10.73 -9.15
C LYS A 213 19.45 -9.37 -9.55
N ILE A 214 20.77 -9.21 -9.50
CA ILE A 214 21.46 -8.00 -9.96
C ILE A 214 22.18 -8.31 -11.25
N TRP A 215 21.97 -7.46 -12.25
CA TRP A 215 22.53 -7.57 -13.58
C TRP A 215 23.49 -6.42 -13.83
N ARG A 216 24.56 -6.70 -14.57
CA ARG A 216 25.49 -5.68 -15.04
C ARG A 216 25.71 -5.77 -16.54
N GLU A 217 25.86 -4.61 -17.15
CA GLU A 217 26.29 -4.49 -18.55
C GLU A 217 27.82 -4.65 -18.63
N LYS A 218 28.28 -5.57 -19.48
CA LYS A 218 29.68 -5.72 -19.89
C LYS A 218 30.03 -4.74 -21.00
N ASN A 219 31.33 -4.61 -21.29
CA ASN A 219 31.86 -3.70 -22.31
C ASN A 219 31.29 -3.94 -23.73
N ASP A 220 30.75 -5.12 -24.03
CA ASP A 220 30.12 -5.47 -25.31
C ASP A 220 28.60 -5.23 -25.33
N GLU A 221 28.09 -4.39 -24.41
CA GLU A 221 26.66 -4.17 -24.17
C GLU A 221 25.86 -5.45 -23.84
N LEU A 222 26.54 -6.56 -23.53
CA LEU A 222 25.91 -7.79 -23.08
C LEU A 222 25.66 -7.73 -21.58
N TRP A 223 24.49 -8.21 -21.16
CA TRP A 223 24.13 -8.27 -19.76
C TRP A 223 24.45 -9.63 -19.16
N GLU A 224 25.00 -9.62 -17.95
CA GLU A 224 25.26 -10.84 -17.19
C GLU A 224 24.73 -10.73 -15.76
N LEU A 225 24.41 -11.89 -15.19
CA LEU A 225 24.07 -12.03 -13.78
C LEU A 225 25.31 -11.74 -12.93
N GLU A 226 25.25 -10.69 -12.12
CA GLU A 226 26.32 -10.34 -11.19
C GLU A 226 26.18 -11.12 -9.88
N ILE A 227 24.97 -11.18 -9.33
CA ILE A 227 24.63 -11.94 -8.12
C ILE A 227 23.12 -12.24 -8.06
N ALA A 228 22.76 -13.40 -7.51
CA ALA A 228 21.40 -13.73 -7.08
C ALA A 228 21.35 -13.63 -5.54
N LEU A 229 20.43 -12.82 -5.03
CA LEU A 229 20.22 -12.59 -3.60
C LEU A 229 19.08 -13.46 -3.12
N GLU A 230 19.39 -14.33 -2.16
CA GLU A 230 18.45 -15.25 -1.53
C GLU A 230 17.94 -14.66 -0.22
N GLY A 231 16.62 -14.74 0.02
CA GLY A 231 16.02 -14.28 1.27
C GLY A 231 14.49 -14.34 1.30
N HIS A 232 13.85 -14.13 0.15
CA HIS A 232 12.42 -14.38 0.03
C HIS A 232 12.14 -15.88 -0.07
N ILE A 233 10.98 -16.31 0.45
CA ILE A 233 10.54 -17.72 0.42
C ILE A 233 9.36 -17.97 -0.52
N ASP A 234 8.86 -16.90 -1.15
CA ASP A 234 7.79 -16.90 -2.14
C ASP A 234 8.03 -15.75 -3.13
N TRP A 235 7.14 -15.56 -4.11
CA TRP A 235 7.34 -14.65 -5.23
C TRP A 235 7.72 -13.23 -4.80
N VAL A 236 8.80 -12.71 -5.38
CA VAL A 236 9.18 -11.30 -5.22
C VAL A 236 8.26 -10.46 -6.10
N ARG A 237 7.46 -9.60 -5.48
CA ARG A 237 6.45 -8.77 -6.17
C ARG A 237 7.04 -7.49 -6.73
N ASP A 238 7.90 -6.84 -5.96
CA ASP A 238 8.53 -5.59 -6.37
C ASP A 238 9.97 -5.46 -5.86
N VAL A 239 10.78 -4.68 -6.59
CA VAL A 239 12.16 -4.35 -6.25
C VAL A 239 12.43 -2.89 -6.58
N ALA A 240 13.04 -2.16 -5.65
CA ALA A 240 13.38 -0.76 -5.82
C ALA A 240 14.82 -0.50 -5.39
N TRP A 241 15.67 -0.12 -6.35
CA TRP A 241 17.01 0.37 -6.05
C TRP A 241 16.93 1.81 -5.55
N ALA A 242 17.58 2.11 -4.42
CA ALA A 242 17.58 3.45 -3.86
C ALA A 242 18.22 4.45 -4.87
N PRO A 243 17.56 5.59 -5.15
CA PRO A 243 17.99 6.55 -6.19
C PRO A 243 19.29 7.28 -5.85
N VAL A 244 19.72 7.20 -4.60
CA VAL A 244 20.99 7.74 -4.11
C VAL A 244 21.71 6.62 -3.39
N ALA A 245 23.01 6.45 -3.66
CA ALA A 245 23.87 5.65 -2.80
C ALA A 245 24.03 6.39 -1.46
N ALA A 246 23.10 6.16 -0.54
CA ALA A 246 23.16 6.74 0.80
C ALA A 246 24.50 6.34 1.43
N HIS A 247 25.36 7.32 1.73
CA HIS A 247 26.65 7.11 2.39
C HIS A 247 27.60 6.10 1.69
N ASN A 248 27.66 6.10 0.35
CA ASN A 248 28.44 5.11 -0.44
C ASN A 248 28.00 3.66 -0.24
N VAL A 249 26.76 3.43 0.22
CA VAL A 249 26.16 2.10 0.34
C VAL A 249 25.04 1.99 -0.69
N ASN A 250 25.14 0.98 -1.53
CA ASN A 250 24.07 0.60 -2.45
C ASN A 250 22.98 -0.09 -1.64
N THR A 251 21.75 0.40 -1.79
CA THR A 251 20.61 -0.11 -1.04
C THR A 251 19.51 -0.49 -2.01
N ILE A 252 18.95 -1.68 -1.85
CA ILE A 252 17.80 -2.18 -2.60
C ILE A 252 16.73 -2.56 -1.59
N ALA A 253 15.48 -2.24 -1.87
CA ALA A 253 14.33 -2.80 -1.17
C ALA A 253 13.65 -3.84 -2.07
N SER A 254 13.18 -4.93 -1.49
CA SER A 254 12.29 -5.87 -2.16
C SER A 254 11.13 -6.25 -1.26
N CYS A 255 9.98 -6.57 -1.86
CA CYS A 255 8.83 -7.09 -1.16
C CYS A 255 8.17 -8.22 -1.93
N GLY A 256 7.43 -9.09 -1.24
CA GLY A 256 6.91 -10.29 -1.87
C GLY A 256 5.65 -10.89 -1.24
N GLN A 257 5.24 -11.99 -1.85
CA GLN A 257 4.12 -12.84 -1.46
C GLN A 257 4.32 -13.46 -0.06
N ASP A 258 5.56 -13.59 0.37
CA ASP A 258 5.96 -14.08 1.69
C ASP A 258 5.72 -13.07 2.83
N ARG A 259 5.11 -11.92 2.51
CA ARG A 259 4.79 -10.84 3.45
C ARG A 259 6.03 -10.21 4.08
N LYS A 260 7.19 -10.34 3.45
CA LYS A 260 8.44 -9.73 3.91
C LYS A 260 8.79 -8.53 3.07
N ALA A 261 9.31 -7.49 3.73
CA ALA A 261 10.11 -6.46 3.08
C ALA A 261 11.57 -6.64 3.50
N ILE A 262 12.47 -6.77 2.54
CA ILE A 262 13.91 -6.98 2.76
C ILE A 262 14.70 -5.80 2.22
N ILE A 263 15.63 -5.30 3.03
CA ILE A 263 16.60 -4.28 2.64
C ILE A 263 17.96 -4.93 2.42
N TRP A 264 18.44 -4.83 1.20
CA TRP A 264 19.75 -5.33 0.79
C TRP A 264 20.73 -4.17 0.77
N ARG A 265 21.86 -4.30 1.48
CA ARG A 265 22.90 -3.28 1.52
C ARG A 265 24.25 -3.82 1.05
N CYS A 266 24.96 -3.01 0.28
CA CYS A 266 26.31 -3.34 -0.17
C CYS A 266 27.18 -2.09 -0.22
N SER A 267 28.25 -2.07 0.56
CA SER A 267 29.24 -0.98 0.57
C SER A 267 30.01 -0.90 -0.74
N ASN A 268 30.29 -2.04 -1.38
CA ASN A 268 30.91 -2.08 -2.69
C ASN A 268 30.31 -3.24 -3.53
N VAL A 269 29.50 -2.88 -4.53
CA VAL A 269 28.83 -3.87 -5.39
C VAL A 269 29.83 -4.77 -6.12
N ASP A 270 31.03 -4.27 -6.44
CA ASP A 270 32.07 -5.07 -7.10
C ASP A 270 32.58 -6.22 -6.20
N GLN A 271 32.49 -6.07 -4.87
CA GLN A 271 32.85 -7.11 -3.91
C GLN A 271 31.74 -8.16 -3.73
N ARG A 272 30.54 -7.91 -4.28
CA ARG A 272 29.38 -8.81 -4.23
C ARG A 272 28.95 -9.26 -2.83
N GLN A 273 29.32 -8.49 -1.80
CA GLN A 273 28.92 -8.75 -0.42
C GLN A 273 27.68 -7.92 -0.09
N TRP A 274 26.52 -8.51 -0.36
CA TRP A 274 25.23 -7.92 0.01
C TRP A 274 24.80 -8.47 1.36
N SER A 275 24.42 -7.59 2.28
CA SER A 275 23.77 -7.96 3.53
C SER A 275 22.27 -7.76 3.42
N ALA A 276 21.50 -8.76 3.85
CA ALA A 276 20.05 -8.69 3.94
C ALA A 276 19.63 -8.27 5.35
N GLN A 277 18.70 -7.33 5.44
CA GLN A 277 18.00 -6.99 6.67
C GLN A 277 16.50 -7.07 6.41
N GLU A 278 15.83 -8.03 7.05
CA GLU A 278 14.37 -8.08 7.07
C GLU A 278 13.84 -6.94 7.94
N LEU A 279 12.89 -6.14 7.42
CA LEU A 279 12.31 -5.02 8.17
C LEU A 279 11.27 -5.49 9.19
N ALA A 280 10.31 -6.27 8.71
CA ALA A 280 9.27 -6.93 9.47
C ALA A 280 8.57 -7.97 8.57
N VAL A 281 7.86 -8.90 9.21
CA VAL A 281 6.83 -9.70 8.53
C VAL A 281 5.51 -8.95 8.71
N PHE A 282 4.86 -8.65 7.61
CA PHE A 282 3.57 -7.97 7.57
C PHE A 282 2.44 -8.99 7.66
N ASP A 283 1.25 -8.54 8.07
CA ASP A 283 0.09 -9.43 8.20
C ASP A 283 -0.35 -9.98 6.84
N ASP A 284 -0.22 -9.14 5.80
CA ASP A 284 -0.70 -9.42 4.46
C ASP A 284 0.38 -9.26 3.36
N ILE A 285 0.02 -9.65 2.15
CA ILE A 285 0.93 -9.66 0.98
C ILE A 285 1.38 -8.24 0.62
N LEU A 286 2.65 -8.09 0.25
CA LEU A 286 3.20 -6.82 -0.20
C LEU A 286 3.27 -6.74 -1.72
N TRP A 287 2.78 -5.65 -2.28
CA TRP A 287 2.67 -5.43 -3.73
C TRP A 287 3.75 -4.52 -4.30
N HIS A 288 4.07 -3.41 -3.62
CA HIS A 288 5.03 -2.42 -4.10
C HIS A 288 5.94 -1.87 -3.01
N VAL A 289 7.15 -1.49 -3.43
CA VAL A 289 8.12 -0.75 -2.62
C VAL A 289 8.63 0.45 -3.40
N SER A 290 8.71 1.62 -2.76
CA SER A 290 9.19 2.83 -3.42
C SER A 290 9.99 3.73 -2.49
N TRP A 291 11.16 4.14 -2.95
CA TRP A 291 12.02 5.06 -2.23
C TRP A 291 11.61 6.51 -2.47
N SER A 292 11.61 7.30 -1.40
CA SER A 292 11.71 8.76 -1.54
C SER A 292 12.95 9.18 -2.33
N LEU A 293 12.91 10.34 -2.98
CA LEU A 293 14.00 10.84 -3.83
C LEU A 293 15.34 10.98 -3.08
N CYS A 294 15.30 11.28 -1.77
CA CYS A 294 16.47 11.37 -0.91
C CYS A 294 16.88 10.03 -0.28
N ALA A 295 16.19 8.93 -0.60
CA ALA A 295 16.41 7.59 -0.09
C ALA A 295 16.37 7.47 1.45
N THR A 296 15.66 8.37 2.14
CA THR A 296 15.51 8.35 3.62
C THR A 296 14.23 7.66 4.08
N VAL A 297 13.18 7.72 3.25
CA VAL A 297 11.88 7.08 3.49
C VAL A 297 11.66 6.00 2.43
N LEU A 298 11.16 4.85 2.87
CA LEU A 298 10.66 3.76 2.04
C LEU A 298 9.15 3.66 2.25
N ALA A 299 8.39 3.74 1.17
CA ALA A 299 6.98 3.38 1.15
C ALA A 299 6.85 1.89 0.81
N VAL A 300 6.00 1.18 1.54
CA VAL A 300 5.68 -0.23 1.33
C VAL A 300 4.16 -0.32 1.25
N SER A 301 3.62 -0.92 0.19
CA SER A 301 2.17 -1.11 0.03
C SER A 301 1.81 -2.59 0.12
N GLY A 302 0.89 -2.94 1.02
CA GLY A 302 0.30 -4.27 1.13
C GLY A 302 -1.13 -4.36 0.59
N SER A 303 -1.72 -5.56 0.64
CA SER A 303 -3.16 -5.76 0.39
C SER A 303 -4.05 -5.24 1.51
N ASP A 304 -3.44 -4.81 2.63
CA ASP A 304 -4.10 -3.99 3.64
C ASP A 304 -4.47 -2.63 3.03
N ASN A 305 -5.59 -2.64 2.32
CA ASN A 305 -6.55 -1.56 2.42
C ASN A 305 -6.86 -1.44 3.91
N GLU A 306 -6.13 -0.62 4.66
CA GLU A 306 -6.61 -0.15 5.97
C GLU A 306 -7.93 0.62 5.73
N ARG A 307 -9.00 -0.16 5.66
CA ARG A 307 -10.41 0.17 5.70
C ARG A 307 -11.11 -0.96 6.47
N MET A 308 -10.56 -1.34 7.62
CA MET A 308 -11.44 -1.84 8.68
C MET A 308 -12.30 -0.66 9.12
N CYS A 309 -13.51 -0.61 8.55
CA CYS A 309 -14.63 0.29 8.85
C CYS A 309 -14.44 1.82 8.64
N GLY A 310 -13.24 2.30 8.30
CA GLY A 310 -12.97 3.75 8.18
C GLY A 310 -13.51 4.46 6.92
N LYS A 311 -13.87 3.72 5.87
CA LYS A 311 -14.45 4.30 4.64
C LYS A 311 -15.46 3.31 4.04
N PHE A 312 -16.61 3.22 4.70
CA PHE A 312 -17.83 2.66 4.13
C PHE A 312 -18.45 3.69 3.20
N ASP A 313 -18.57 3.37 1.90
CA ASP A 313 -19.23 4.22 0.90
C ASP A 313 -20.51 3.50 0.39
N GLU A 314 -21.54 4.23 -0.07
CA GLU A 314 -22.80 3.61 -0.56
C GLU A 314 -22.57 2.59 -1.70
N GLU A 315 -21.47 2.75 -2.45
CA GLU A 315 -21.02 1.84 -3.52
C GLU A 315 -20.55 0.46 -3.01
N ASP A 316 -20.44 0.28 -1.70
CA ASP A 316 -20.08 -1.00 -1.08
C ASP A 316 -21.28 -1.92 -0.83
N ILE A 317 -22.49 -1.43 -1.09
CA ILE A 317 -23.72 -2.21 -0.97
C ILE A 317 -23.86 -3.15 -2.17
N ILE A 318 -23.85 -4.46 -1.90
CA ILE A 318 -24.04 -5.52 -2.91
C ILE A 318 -25.53 -5.77 -3.14
N GLY A 319 -26.35 -5.66 -2.09
CA GLY A 319 -27.79 -5.81 -2.23
C GLY A 319 -28.55 -5.72 -0.92
N THR A 320 -29.83 -5.37 -1.02
CA THR A 320 -30.74 -5.18 0.10
C THR A 320 -31.85 -6.22 0.05
N GLN A 321 -32.12 -6.87 1.18
CA GLN A 321 -33.15 -7.90 1.33
C GLN A 321 -34.09 -7.57 2.49
N GLN A 322 -35.40 -7.50 2.23
CA GLN A 322 -36.40 -7.43 3.29
C GLN A 322 -36.49 -8.77 4.02
N LEU A 323 -36.36 -8.76 5.34
CA LEU A 323 -36.29 -9.98 6.14
C LEU A 323 -37.68 -10.57 6.39
N LYS A 324 -37.77 -11.91 6.39
CA LYS A 324 -38.97 -12.65 6.82
C LYS A 324 -39.09 -12.62 8.36
N SER A 325 -40.31 -12.70 8.88
CA SER A 325 -40.58 -12.61 10.33
C SER A 325 -39.84 -13.67 11.17
N SER A 326 -39.57 -14.86 10.62
CA SER A 326 -38.76 -15.88 11.32
C SER A 326 -37.30 -15.47 11.48
N THR A 327 -36.68 -14.92 10.45
CA THR A 327 -35.29 -14.45 10.47
C THR A 327 -35.14 -13.23 11.38
N GLN A 328 -36.11 -12.31 11.37
CA GLN A 328 -36.13 -11.14 12.28
C GLN A 328 -36.13 -11.57 13.75
N LYS A 329 -36.95 -12.57 14.11
CA LYS A 329 -36.96 -13.13 15.47
C LYS A 329 -35.60 -13.72 15.86
N SER A 330 -34.93 -14.41 14.93
CA SER A 330 -33.61 -14.99 15.19
C SER A 330 -32.53 -13.92 15.39
N ILE A 331 -32.50 -12.88 14.54
CA ILE A 331 -31.54 -11.77 14.68
C ILE A 331 -31.79 -11.02 15.98
N ARG A 332 -33.04 -10.74 16.31
CA ARG A 332 -33.40 -10.07 17.57
C ARG A 332 -32.97 -10.89 18.80
N SER A 333 -33.15 -12.21 18.80
CA SER A 333 -32.65 -13.08 19.88
C SER A 333 -31.14 -12.96 20.04
N LYS A 334 -30.39 -13.03 18.93
CA LYS A 334 -28.92 -12.91 18.93
C LYS A 334 -28.44 -11.56 19.47
N ILE A 335 -29.12 -10.46 19.11
CA ILE A 335 -28.76 -9.12 19.59
C ILE A 335 -29.03 -9.03 21.10
N LEU A 336 -30.15 -9.57 21.60
CA LEU A 336 -30.48 -9.55 23.04
C LEU A 336 -29.55 -10.44 23.87
N GLU A 337 -29.14 -11.59 23.33
CA GLU A 337 -28.12 -12.45 23.95
C GLU A 337 -26.77 -11.72 24.10
N GLN A 338 -26.43 -10.84 23.15
CA GLN A 338 -25.17 -10.07 23.16
C GLN A 338 -25.27 -8.77 23.96
N LEU A 339 -26.43 -8.12 23.96
CA LEU A 339 -26.69 -6.82 24.61
C LEU A 339 -27.91 -6.94 25.53
N PRO A 340 -27.79 -7.56 26.71
CA PRO A 340 -28.93 -7.78 27.62
C PRO A 340 -29.57 -6.47 28.11
N LEU A 341 -28.79 -5.40 28.20
CA LEU A 341 -29.26 -4.07 28.60
C LEU A 341 -30.25 -3.44 27.60
N LEU A 342 -30.41 -4.06 26.43
CA LEU A 342 -31.34 -3.64 25.39
C LEU A 342 -32.76 -4.18 25.61
N ASP A 343 -32.98 -5.14 26.52
CA ASP A 343 -34.26 -5.85 26.70
C ASP A 343 -35.46 -4.90 26.90
N ASP A 344 -35.26 -3.80 27.61
CA ASP A 344 -36.33 -2.82 27.91
C ASP A 344 -36.66 -1.91 26.72
N CYS A 345 -35.69 -1.60 25.85
CA CYS A 345 -35.84 -0.65 24.74
C CYS A 345 -35.84 -1.28 23.33
N ILE A 346 -35.58 -2.58 23.21
CA ILE A 346 -35.51 -3.28 21.91
C ILE A 346 -36.84 -3.25 21.15
N ASN A 347 -37.98 -3.04 21.81
CA ASN A 347 -39.26 -2.85 21.12
C ASN A 347 -39.36 -1.50 20.42
N ASP A 348 -38.65 -0.48 20.91
CA ASP A 348 -38.61 0.86 20.30
C ASP A 348 -37.61 0.89 19.14
N ILE A 349 -36.50 0.15 19.28
CA ILE A 349 -35.43 0.09 18.27
C ILE A 349 -35.78 -0.87 17.12
N LEU A 350 -36.28 -2.07 17.44
CA LEU A 350 -36.66 -3.09 16.47
C LEU A 350 -38.08 -3.61 16.77
N PRO A 351 -39.16 -2.86 16.44
CA PRO A 351 -40.54 -3.25 16.74
C PRO A 351 -40.94 -4.62 16.15
N LYS A 352 -41.61 -5.47 16.93
CA LYS A 352 -42.00 -6.83 16.49
C LYS A 352 -42.94 -6.87 15.28
N LYS A 353 -43.64 -5.77 14.99
CA LYS A 353 -44.60 -5.66 13.89
C LYS A 353 -43.98 -5.15 12.60
N ASP A 354 -42.82 -4.50 12.68
CA ASP A 354 -42.20 -3.82 11.55
C ASP A 354 -41.15 -4.72 10.90
N SER A 355 -41.04 -4.60 9.57
CA SER A 355 -40.05 -5.38 8.83
C SER A 355 -38.72 -4.64 8.71
N PHE A 356 -37.62 -5.28 9.09
CA PHE A 356 -36.26 -4.74 8.90
C PHE A 356 -35.64 -5.19 7.58
N LYS A 357 -34.75 -4.36 7.05
CA LYS A 357 -33.92 -4.64 5.86
C LYS A 357 -32.56 -5.19 6.31
N LEU A 358 -32.08 -6.23 5.63
CA LEU A 358 -30.71 -6.70 5.70
C LEU A 358 -29.97 -6.19 4.47
N ILE A 359 -28.94 -5.38 4.69
CA ILE A 359 -28.10 -4.84 3.62
C ILE A 359 -26.79 -5.62 3.64
N LYS A 360 -26.49 -6.29 2.53
CA LYS A 360 -25.23 -7.01 2.35
C LYS A 360 -24.24 -6.09 1.65
N CYS A 361 -23.08 -5.95 2.26
CA CYS A 361 -21.99 -5.13 1.73
C CYS A 361 -20.83 -6.02 1.28
N LYS A 362 -19.86 -5.41 0.59
CA LYS A 362 -18.57 -6.06 0.27
C LYS A 362 -17.90 -6.57 1.56
N GLU A 363 -16.99 -7.53 1.37
CA GLU A 363 -16.17 -8.09 2.46
C GLU A 363 -16.98 -8.78 3.58
N HIS A 364 -18.18 -9.28 3.27
CA HIS A 364 -19.04 -10.01 4.21
C HIS A 364 -19.51 -9.19 5.42
N VAL A 365 -19.73 -7.88 5.24
CA VAL A 365 -20.39 -7.04 6.24
C VAL A 365 -21.90 -7.01 6.02
N GLU A 366 -22.66 -7.24 7.08
CA GLU A 366 -24.12 -7.19 7.11
C GLU A 366 -24.60 -5.99 7.94
N LEU A 367 -25.51 -5.18 7.40
CA LEU A 367 -26.16 -4.09 8.13
C LEU A 367 -27.63 -4.40 8.36
N ILE A 368 -28.13 -4.08 9.54
CA ILE A 368 -29.55 -4.16 9.89
C ILE A 368 -30.10 -2.74 9.89
N ALA A 369 -31.05 -2.48 9.00
CA ALA A 369 -31.74 -1.20 8.89
C ALA A 369 -33.23 -1.35 9.19
N ASP A 370 -33.84 -0.29 9.72
CA ASP A 370 -35.29 -0.21 9.90
C ASP A 370 -36.05 -0.11 8.56
N CYS A 371 -37.37 0.01 8.62
CA CYS A 371 -38.20 0.17 7.42
C CYS A 371 -37.90 1.47 6.66
N ASP A 372 -37.50 2.51 7.39
CA ASP A 372 -37.16 3.83 6.85
C ASP A 372 -35.74 3.88 6.24
N GLY A 373 -34.94 2.83 6.44
CA GLY A 373 -33.59 2.68 5.91
C GLY A 373 -32.49 3.16 6.86
N ASN A 374 -32.80 3.52 8.10
CA ASN A 374 -31.80 3.91 9.08
C ASN A 374 -31.04 2.68 9.57
N VAL A 375 -29.71 2.72 9.49
CA VAL A 375 -28.84 1.62 9.92
C VAL A 375 -28.74 1.62 11.45
N LEU A 376 -29.11 0.50 12.06
CA LEU A 376 -29.17 0.33 13.51
C LEU A 376 -28.01 -0.54 14.03
N PHE A 377 -27.75 -1.67 13.39
CA PHE A 377 -26.71 -2.62 13.80
C PHE A 377 -25.82 -3.03 12.63
N ILE A 378 -24.56 -3.35 12.94
CA ILE A 378 -23.55 -3.79 11.99
C ILE A 378 -23.02 -5.15 12.45
N LYS A 379 -22.82 -6.07 11.50
CA LYS A 379 -22.23 -7.39 11.72
C LYS A 379 -21.17 -7.69 10.66
N PRO A 380 -19.89 -7.46 10.97
CA PRO A 380 -18.78 -8.01 10.20
C PRO A 380 -18.72 -9.53 10.37
N ARG A 381 -17.97 -10.22 9.50
CA ARG A 381 -17.85 -11.69 9.50
C ARG A 381 -17.46 -12.25 10.88
N ASP A 382 -16.38 -11.75 11.45
CA ASP A 382 -15.74 -12.33 12.64
C ASP A 382 -15.88 -11.46 13.91
N VAL A 383 -16.73 -10.43 13.88
CA VAL A 383 -17.01 -9.53 15.01
C VAL A 383 -18.48 -9.65 15.43
N PRO A 384 -18.86 -9.64 16.73
CA PRO A 384 -20.26 -9.64 17.17
C PRO A 384 -21.09 -8.49 16.59
N TYR A 385 -22.42 -8.53 16.76
CA TYR A 385 -23.25 -7.38 16.38
C TYR A 385 -22.89 -6.20 17.28
N PHE A 386 -22.76 -5.02 16.68
CA PHE A 386 -22.60 -3.79 17.43
C PHE A 386 -23.53 -2.69 16.89
N PRO A 387 -24.02 -1.78 17.77
CA PRO A 387 -24.90 -0.70 17.36
C PRO A 387 -24.14 0.37 16.55
N THR A 388 -24.85 1.19 15.78
CA THR A 388 -24.24 2.42 15.25
C THR A 388 -23.99 3.43 16.37
N LEU A 389 -23.05 4.36 16.17
CA LEU A 389 -22.79 5.43 17.14
C LEU A 389 -24.04 6.28 17.40
N ARG A 390 -24.91 6.43 16.40
CA ARG A 390 -26.18 7.17 16.52
C ARG A 390 -27.13 6.46 17.48
N LEU A 391 -27.27 5.15 17.32
CA LEU A 391 -28.08 4.34 18.23
C LEU A 391 -27.49 4.36 19.65
N LEU A 392 -26.17 4.26 19.77
CA LEU A 392 -25.48 4.38 21.05
C LEU A 392 -25.64 5.77 21.68
N HIS A 393 -25.69 6.86 20.90
CA HIS A 393 -25.93 8.20 21.44
C HIS A 393 -27.35 8.38 21.96
N GLN A 394 -28.33 7.69 21.37
CA GLN A 394 -29.71 7.66 21.86
C GLN A 394 -29.86 6.79 23.12
N TYR A 395 -29.14 5.67 23.17
CA TYR A 395 -29.15 4.75 24.31
C TYR A 395 -27.72 4.50 24.84
N PRO A 396 -27.10 5.47 25.56
CA PRO A 396 -25.70 5.37 25.95
C PRO A 396 -25.37 4.19 26.87
N PHE A 397 -26.37 3.65 27.57
CA PHE A 397 -26.20 2.59 28.56
C PHE A 397 -26.07 1.18 27.97
N ILE A 398 -26.27 0.99 26.66
CA ILE A 398 -26.34 -0.35 26.05
C ILE A 398 -24.97 -1.04 25.89
N LEU A 399 -23.88 -0.29 26.03
CA LEU A 399 -22.51 -0.81 26.00
C LEU A 399 -21.74 -0.37 27.25
N PRO A 400 -20.79 -1.18 27.74
CA PRO A 400 -19.84 -0.76 28.77
C PRO A 400 -18.96 0.39 28.25
N HIS A 401 -18.58 1.30 29.15
CA HIS A 401 -17.84 2.52 28.79
C HIS A 401 -16.36 2.40 29.14
N GLU A 402 -15.52 2.66 28.16
CA GLU A 402 -14.08 2.83 28.33
C GLU A 402 -13.71 4.27 27.95
N LYS A 403 -12.99 4.99 28.81
CA LYS A 403 -12.69 6.40 28.58
C LYS A 403 -11.23 6.60 28.22
N VAL A 404 -10.98 7.28 27.12
CA VAL A 404 -9.65 7.68 26.65
C VAL A 404 -9.29 9.10 27.12
N ASP A 405 -7.99 9.36 27.24
CA ASP A 405 -7.46 10.69 27.57
C ASP A 405 -7.63 11.71 26.43
N ARG A 406 -7.46 13.00 26.74
CA ARG A 406 -7.58 14.08 25.76
C ARG A 406 -6.63 13.97 24.57
N GLY A 407 -5.42 13.47 24.77
CA GLY A 407 -4.42 13.28 23.73
C GLY A 407 -4.83 12.23 22.70
N ALA A 408 -5.49 11.15 23.15
CA ALA A 408 -5.98 10.10 22.29
C ALA A 408 -7.16 10.51 21.38
N ILE A 409 -7.98 11.50 21.80
CA ILE A 409 -9.22 11.90 21.09
C ILE A 409 -8.98 12.14 19.59
N LYS A 410 -7.94 12.90 19.23
CA LYS A 410 -7.65 13.24 17.82
C LYS A 410 -7.35 12.00 16.99
N PHE A 411 -6.67 11.01 17.57
CA PHE A 411 -6.27 9.78 16.89
C PHE A 411 -7.47 8.85 16.70
N VAL A 412 -8.31 8.71 17.73
CA VAL A 412 -9.54 7.90 17.65
C VAL A 412 -10.50 8.47 16.59
N LEU A 413 -10.66 9.80 16.52
CA LEU A 413 -11.46 10.46 15.48
C LEU A 413 -10.88 10.33 14.06
N ASN A 414 -9.63 9.91 13.94
CA ASN A 414 -8.99 9.61 12.66
C ASN A 414 -8.95 8.09 12.37
N GLY A 415 -9.63 7.27 13.18
CA GLY A 415 -9.71 5.82 12.98
C GLY A 415 -8.56 5.01 13.55
N SER A 416 -7.65 5.61 14.33
CA SER A 416 -6.56 4.87 14.95
C SER A 416 -7.06 3.88 16.00
N GLN A 417 -6.33 2.77 16.13
CA GLN A 417 -6.49 1.79 17.21
C GLN A 417 -6.14 2.40 18.57
N ILE A 418 -6.76 1.91 19.64
CA ILE A 418 -6.58 2.47 20.98
C ILE A 418 -5.51 1.64 21.68
N MET A 419 -4.35 2.26 21.87
CA MET A 419 -3.23 1.65 22.57
C MET A 419 -3.48 1.62 24.08
N CYS A 420 -2.98 0.59 24.77
CA CYS A 420 -3.16 0.44 26.23
C CYS A 420 -2.77 1.72 27.00
N ARG A 421 -1.71 2.42 26.56
CA ARG A 421 -1.25 3.67 27.17
C ARG A 421 -2.29 4.79 27.19
N GLY A 422 -3.14 4.88 26.16
CA GLY A 422 -4.21 5.88 26.09
C GLY A 422 -5.43 5.54 26.97
N LEU A 423 -5.45 4.32 27.51
CA LEU A 423 -6.48 3.83 28.43
C LEU A 423 -6.00 3.84 29.90
N THR A 424 -4.69 3.92 30.13
CA THR A 424 -4.07 3.93 31.47
C THR A 424 -3.49 5.28 31.88
N SER A 425 -3.54 6.28 31.00
CA SER A 425 -3.02 7.63 31.26
C SER A 425 -3.90 8.46 32.21
N PRO A 426 -3.35 9.52 32.83
CA PRO A 426 -4.14 10.45 33.64
C PRO A 426 -5.28 11.07 32.82
N GLY A 427 -6.53 10.81 33.21
CA GLY A 427 -7.73 11.26 32.49
C GLY A 427 -8.52 10.13 31.82
N ALA A 428 -7.89 8.99 31.56
CA ALA A 428 -8.54 7.77 31.10
C ALA A 428 -9.21 7.02 32.27
N THR A 429 -10.17 6.15 31.97
CA THR A 429 -10.83 5.28 32.98
C THR A 429 -11.26 4.00 32.30
N LEU A 430 -10.90 2.87 32.91
CA LEU A 430 -11.26 1.56 32.41
C LEU A 430 -12.33 0.90 33.29
N ASN A 431 -13.30 0.21 32.68
CA ASN A 431 -14.19 -0.68 33.39
C ASN A 431 -13.54 -2.07 33.54
N VAL A 432 -13.12 -2.39 34.77
CA VAL A 432 -12.32 -3.59 35.07
C VAL A 432 -13.06 -4.90 34.74
N ASP A 433 -14.40 -4.87 34.77
CA ASP A 433 -15.23 -6.06 34.54
C ASP A 433 -15.35 -6.46 33.06
N VAL A 434 -14.73 -5.72 32.12
CA VAL A 434 -14.84 -5.99 30.69
C VAL A 434 -13.80 -7.04 30.23
N PRO A 435 -14.25 -8.22 29.72
CA PRO A 435 -13.34 -9.24 29.24
C PRO A 435 -12.83 -8.96 27.82
N GLU A 436 -11.84 -9.73 27.38
CA GLU A 436 -11.36 -9.75 25.99
C GLU A 436 -12.51 -10.07 25.01
N ASN A 437 -12.41 -9.54 23.78
CA ASN A 437 -13.38 -9.73 22.70
C ASN A 437 -14.80 -9.19 23.00
N SER A 438 -14.88 -8.15 23.83
CA SER A 438 -16.11 -7.44 24.16
C SER A 438 -16.25 -6.15 23.35
N ILE A 439 -17.49 -5.82 22.97
CA ILE A 439 -17.81 -4.54 22.34
C ILE A 439 -17.96 -3.47 23.42
N VAL A 440 -17.27 -2.36 23.26
CA VAL A 440 -17.24 -1.25 24.23
C VAL A 440 -17.51 0.09 23.57
N ALA A 441 -18.11 1.01 24.34
CA ALA A 441 -18.26 2.41 23.97
C ALA A 441 -17.04 3.21 24.42
N LEU A 442 -16.36 3.87 23.47
CA LEU A 442 -15.20 4.71 23.75
C LEU A 442 -15.66 6.14 24.05
N MET A 443 -15.45 6.57 25.28
CA MET A 443 -15.79 7.89 25.80
C MET A 443 -14.56 8.81 25.78
N ALA A 444 -14.76 10.10 25.51
CA ALA A 444 -13.70 11.10 25.57
C ALA A 444 -13.72 11.83 26.91
N GLU A 445 -12.55 12.09 27.48
CA GLU A 445 -12.41 12.94 28.65
C GLU A 445 -13.09 14.31 28.45
N GLY A 446 -14.03 14.65 29.33
CA GLY A 446 -14.78 15.92 29.28
C GLY A 446 -15.90 15.97 28.23
N LYS A 447 -16.28 14.83 27.61
CA LYS A 447 -17.40 14.74 26.67
C LYS A 447 -18.50 13.82 27.20
N LYS A 448 -19.74 14.07 26.76
CA LYS A 448 -20.93 13.32 27.18
C LYS A 448 -21.27 12.14 26.27
N HIS A 449 -20.87 12.19 25.01
CA HIS A 449 -21.19 11.16 24.01
C HIS A 449 -19.94 10.34 23.68
N ALA A 450 -20.15 9.08 23.32
CA ALA A 450 -19.10 8.21 22.81
C ALA A 450 -18.53 8.77 21.50
N LEU A 451 -17.20 8.75 21.36
CA LEU A 451 -16.52 9.15 20.13
C LEU A 451 -16.29 7.97 19.18
N ALA A 452 -16.29 6.74 19.71
CA ALA A 452 -16.10 5.52 18.95
C ALA A 452 -16.72 4.30 19.65
N ILE A 453 -16.79 3.19 18.92
CA ILE A 453 -17.13 1.84 19.37
C ILE A 453 -15.92 0.98 19.04
N GLY A 454 -15.52 0.12 19.97
CA GLY A 454 -14.37 -0.75 19.78
C GLY A 454 -14.58 -2.17 20.27
N LEU A 455 -13.65 -3.04 19.89
CA LEU A 455 -13.54 -4.43 20.33
C LEU A 455 -12.30 -4.57 21.21
N THR A 456 -12.46 -5.04 22.45
CA THR A 456 -11.32 -5.27 23.34
C THR A 456 -10.45 -6.41 22.79
N LYS A 457 -9.14 -6.18 22.66
CA LYS A 457 -8.13 -7.20 22.31
C LYS A 457 -7.44 -7.80 23.52
N MET A 458 -7.63 -7.19 24.68
CA MET A 458 -7.17 -7.62 25.98
C MET A 458 -8.28 -7.32 26.99
N SER A 459 -8.37 -8.11 28.06
CA SER A 459 -9.25 -7.74 29.18
C SER A 459 -8.82 -6.41 29.81
N ALA A 460 -9.74 -5.69 30.46
CA ALA A 460 -9.41 -4.41 31.10
C ALA A 460 -8.30 -4.56 32.18
N GLU A 461 -8.25 -5.70 32.87
CA GLU A 461 -7.18 -6.04 33.81
C GLU A 461 -5.81 -6.21 33.12
N GLU A 462 -5.78 -6.89 31.97
CA GLU A 462 -4.56 -7.05 31.17
C GLU A 462 -4.08 -5.72 30.58
N ILE A 463 -5.00 -4.84 30.15
CA ILE A 463 -4.65 -3.50 29.66
C ILE A 463 -3.92 -2.71 30.74
N LEU A 464 -4.40 -2.78 31.99
CA LEU A 464 -3.79 -2.11 33.14
C LEU A 464 -2.41 -2.69 33.50
N THR A 465 -2.24 -4.02 33.43
CA THR A 465 -1.02 -4.70 33.85
C THR A 465 0.08 -4.71 32.78
N VAL A 466 -0.26 -5.02 31.53
CA VAL A 466 0.69 -5.10 30.40
C VAL A 466 1.08 -3.71 29.92
N ASN A 467 0.11 -2.80 29.83
CA ASN A 467 0.28 -1.39 29.41
C ASN A 467 1.12 -1.19 28.13
N LYS A 468 1.02 -2.12 27.17
CA LYS A 468 1.74 -2.11 25.89
C LYS A 468 0.90 -2.80 24.82
N GLY A 469 0.95 -2.29 23.59
CA GLY A 469 0.20 -2.84 22.45
C GLY A 469 -1.19 -2.21 22.29
N ILE A 470 -1.99 -2.82 21.42
CA ILE A 470 -3.37 -2.43 21.14
C ILE A 470 -4.25 -3.03 22.24
N GLY A 471 -4.96 -2.16 22.97
CA GLY A 471 -5.91 -2.60 23.99
C GLY A 471 -7.32 -2.77 23.40
N ILE A 472 -7.73 -1.82 22.57
CA ILE A 472 -9.05 -1.82 21.93
C ILE A 472 -8.90 -1.51 20.45
N GLU A 473 -9.46 -2.38 19.62
CA GLU A 473 -9.60 -2.18 18.19
C GLU A 473 -10.78 -1.25 17.88
N ASN A 474 -10.58 -0.21 17.07
CA ASN A 474 -11.58 0.76 16.65
C ASN A 474 -12.44 0.17 15.53
N LEU A 475 -13.73 -0.01 15.80
CA LEU A 475 -14.68 -0.56 14.84
C LEU A 475 -15.50 0.52 14.14
N HIS A 476 -15.84 1.61 14.85
CA HIS A 476 -16.68 2.68 14.32
C HIS A 476 -16.43 3.96 15.11
N HIS A 477 -16.16 5.08 14.44
CA HIS A 477 -15.86 6.36 15.09
C HIS A 477 -16.60 7.54 14.44
N LEU A 478 -16.72 8.64 15.17
CA LEU A 478 -17.36 9.85 14.64
C LEU A 478 -16.64 10.33 13.37
N ASN A 479 -17.43 10.66 12.35
CA ASN A 479 -17.00 11.11 11.01
C ASN A 479 -16.45 10.03 10.07
N ASP A 480 -16.48 8.75 10.45
CA ASP A 480 -16.22 7.66 9.51
C ASP A 480 -17.34 7.48 8.48
N GLY A 481 -17.18 6.52 7.57
CA GLY A 481 -18.17 6.24 6.53
C GLY A 481 -19.54 5.83 7.10
N LEU A 482 -19.53 4.96 8.11
CA LEU A 482 -20.74 4.47 8.78
C LEU A 482 -21.51 5.59 9.50
N TRP A 483 -20.80 6.60 10.03
CA TRP A 483 -21.42 7.75 10.68
C TRP A 483 -22.14 8.65 9.66
N LYS A 484 -21.58 8.76 8.45
CA LYS A 484 -22.11 9.57 7.35
C LYS A 484 -23.29 8.91 6.65
N VAL A 485 -23.30 7.58 6.56
CA VAL A 485 -24.43 6.81 6.02
C VAL A 485 -25.57 6.83 7.03
N GLN A 486 -26.48 7.79 6.84
CA GLN A 486 -27.62 8.00 7.74
C GLN A 486 -28.81 7.11 7.37
N THR A 487 -29.07 6.96 6.08
CA THR A 487 -30.22 6.22 5.55
C THR A 487 -29.82 5.55 4.25
N VAL A 488 -30.05 4.26 4.14
CA VAL A 488 -29.86 3.48 2.91
C VAL A 488 -31.25 3.13 2.37
N LEU A 489 -31.66 3.80 1.29
CA LEU A 489 -33.00 3.66 0.71
C LEU A 489 -33.18 2.34 -0.05
#